data_AF-A0A5N9BM06-F1
#
_entry.id   AF-A0A5N9BM06-F1
#
_cell.length_a   1.000
_cell.length_b   1.000
_cell.length_c   1.000
_cell.angle_alpha   90.00
_cell.angle_beta   90.00
_cell.angle_gamma   90.00
#
_symmetry.space_group_name_H-M   'P 1'
#
loop_
_entity.id
_entity.type
_entity.pdbx_description
1 polymer ?
#
loop_
_entity_poly.entity_id
_entity_poly.type
_entity_poly.pdbx_seq_one_letter_code
_entity_poly.pdbx_strand_id
1 'polypeptide(L)'
;MEPDLRTRFQGTWAGYLGGAIEEGPYLGLIRVAGFGNMEIIARHVLSPEELQRIAHCAGSDFTLSPLPEDLAAVVAEALSIKFRAIR
;
A
#
# COMPACT_ATOMS: atom_id res chain seq x y z
N MET A 1 8.34 10.12 4.31
CA MET A 1 7.08 10.11 5.07
C MET A 1 7.33 10.45 6.53
N GLU A 2 6.51 11.32 7.12
CA GLU A 2 6.63 11.71 8.53
C GLU A 2 6.39 10.51 9.48
N PRO A 3 7.10 10.40 10.62
CA PRO A 3 7.00 9.26 11.54
C PRO A 3 5.58 8.98 12.05
N ASP A 4 4.81 10.04 12.30
CA ASP A 4 3.45 9.91 12.83
C ASP A 4 2.48 9.39 11.77
N LEU A 5 2.66 9.80 10.51
CA LEU A 5 1.86 9.34 9.38
C LEU A 5 2.09 7.84 9.12
N ARG A 6 3.35 7.39 9.15
CA ARG A 6 3.70 5.97 9.04
C ARG A 6 2.99 5.14 10.10
N THR A 7 3.05 5.59 11.35
CA THR A 7 2.46 4.88 12.50
C THR A 7 0.96 4.73 12.35
N ARG A 8 0.26 5.80 11.92
CA ARG A 8 -1.18 5.76 11.64
C ARG A 8 -1.52 4.78 10.52
N PHE A 9 -0.81 4.81 9.40
CA PHE A 9 -1.05 3.86 8.31
C PHE A 9 -0.77 2.40 8.70
N GLN A 10 0.23 2.15 9.54
CA GLN A 10 0.50 0.80 10.04
C GLN A 10 -0.59 0.31 11.00
N GLY A 11 -1.14 1.19 11.84
CA GLY A 11 -2.24 0.84 12.75
C GLY A 11 -3.58 0.62 12.04
N THR A 12 -3.88 1.45 11.05
CA THR A 12 -5.23 1.52 10.46
C THR A 12 -5.32 0.77 9.12
N TRP A 13 -4.23 0.70 8.36
CA TRP A 13 -4.24 0.36 6.92
C TRP A 13 -3.10 -0.56 6.48
N ALA A 14 -2.52 -1.32 7.41
CA ALA A 14 -1.43 -2.26 7.11
C ALA A 14 -1.75 -3.19 5.93
N GLY A 15 -3.01 -3.64 5.82
CA GLY A 15 -3.46 -4.54 4.75
C GLY A 15 -3.65 -3.88 3.37
N TYR A 16 -3.74 -2.56 3.27
CA TYR A 16 -4.10 -1.86 2.02
C TYR A 16 -2.92 -1.20 1.32
N LEU A 17 -2.08 -0.50 2.07
CA LEU A 17 -0.86 0.15 1.55
C LEU A 17 0.42 -0.53 2.03
N GLY A 18 0.32 -1.78 2.49
CA GLY A 18 1.44 -2.47 3.11
C GLY A 18 1.99 -1.72 4.32
N GLY A 19 1.17 -0.93 5.03
CA GLY A 19 1.64 -0.10 6.16
C GLY A 19 2.55 1.06 5.74
N ALA A 20 2.35 1.60 4.54
CA ALA A 20 3.14 2.71 3.98
C ALA A 20 4.66 2.40 3.98
N ILE A 21 4.97 1.19 3.50
CA ILE A 21 6.33 0.71 3.28
C ILE A 21 6.82 1.18 1.89
N GLU A 22 8.09 1.53 1.79
CA GLU A 22 8.72 1.88 0.52
C GLU A 22 8.85 0.65 -0.39
N GLU A 23 8.88 0.86 -1.72
CA GLU A 23 8.90 -0.22 -2.71
C GLU A 23 10.01 -1.26 -2.44
N GLY A 24 11.25 -0.82 -2.21
CA GLY A 24 12.40 -1.73 -2.02
C GLY A 24 12.19 -2.72 -0.87
N PRO A 25 11.93 -2.25 0.37
CA PRO A 25 11.59 -3.10 1.49
C PRO A 25 10.35 -3.98 1.25
N TYR A 26 9.30 -3.47 0.61
CA TYR A 26 8.10 -4.24 0.27
C TYR A 26 8.42 -5.42 -0.66
N LEU A 27 9.19 -5.18 -1.72
CA LEU A 27 9.67 -6.23 -2.62
C LEU A 27 10.59 -7.23 -1.92
N GLY A 28 11.38 -6.77 -0.94
CA GLY A 28 12.18 -7.64 -0.06
C GLY A 28 11.30 -8.62 0.73
N LEU A 29 10.21 -8.15 1.34
CA LEU A 29 9.27 -9.00 2.06
C LEU A 29 8.60 -10.04 1.14
N ILE A 30 8.20 -9.63 -0.07
CA ILE A 30 7.60 -10.54 -1.06
C ILE A 30 8.57 -11.68 -1.42
N ARG A 31 9.86 -11.36 -1.62
CA ARG A 31 10.89 -12.37 -1.91
C ARG A 31 11.04 -13.36 -0.76
N VAL A 32 11.10 -12.88 0.48
CA VAL A 32 11.21 -13.72 1.69
C VAL A 32 9.95 -14.58 1.89
N ALA A 33 8.78 -14.08 1.51
CA ALA A 33 7.52 -14.82 1.60
C ALA A 33 7.39 -15.99 0.59
N GLY A 34 8.37 -16.18 -0.30
CA GLY A 34 8.44 -17.33 -1.22
C GLY A 34 8.43 -16.96 -2.70
N PHE A 35 8.38 -15.67 -3.05
CA PHE A 35 8.46 -15.19 -4.43
C PHE A 35 9.88 -14.74 -4.79
N GLY A 36 10.88 -15.60 -4.52
CA GLY A 36 12.30 -15.26 -4.66
C GLY A 36 12.68 -14.75 -6.06
N ASN A 37 12.06 -15.33 -7.10
CA ASN A 37 12.13 -14.89 -8.48
C ASN A 37 10.81 -14.22 -8.89
N MET A 38 10.88 -12.93 -9.18
CA MET A 38 9.74 -12.17 -9.65
C MET A 38 10.17 -11.08 -10.62
N GLU A 39 9.27 -10.75 -11.54
CA GLU A 39 9.41 -9.67 -12.49
C GLU A 39 8.30 -8.65 -12.26
N ILE A 40 8.66 -7.37 -12.18
CA ILE A 40 7.69 -6.29 -12.09
C ILE A 40 7.13 -6.03 -13.50
N ILE A 41 5.82 -6.21 -13.64
CA ILE A 41 5.10 -6.04 -14.91
C ILE A 41 4.61 -4.61 -15.07
N ALA A 42 4.18 -3.98 -13.98
CA ALA A 42 3.68 -2.61 -14.00
C ALA A 42 3.80 -1.94 -12.63
N ARG A 43 3.91 -0.62 -12.66
CA ARG A 43 3.74 0.27 -11.52
C ARG A 43 2.66 1.27 -11.88
N HIS A 44 1.69 1.46 -10.99
CA HIS A 44 0.59 2.40 -11.18
C HIS A 44 0.50 3.30 -9.95
N VAL A 45 0.63 4.61 -10.16
CA VAL A 45 0.42 5.60 -9.10
C VAL A 45 -1.09 5.71 -8.88
N LEU A 46 -1.53 5.44 -7.65
CA LEU A 46 -2.95 5.43 -7.34
C LEU A 46 -3.50 6.85 -7.30
N SER A 47 -4.64 7.05 -7.97
CA SER A 47 -5.40 8.30 -7.88
C SER A 47 -6.06 8.44 -6.49
N PRO A 48 -6.46 9.66 -6.10
CA PRO A 48 -7.23 9.87 -4.87
C PRO A 48 -8.49 8.99 -4.80
N GLU A 49 -9.20 8.84 -5.92
CA GLU A 49 -10.43 8.06 -6.02
C GLU A 49 -10.16 6.55 -5.92
N GLU A 50 -9.04 6.08 -6.45
CA GLU A 50 -8.60 4.69 -6.29
C GLU A 50 -8.22 4.41 -4.84
N LEU A 51 -7.46 5.31 -4.21
CA LEU A 51 -7.11 5.20 -2.80
C LEU A 51 -8.35 5.19 -1.89
N GLN A 52 -9.32 6.07 -2.13
CA GLN A 52 -10.59 6.08 -1.41
C GLN A 52 -11.42 4.82 -1.64
N ARG A 53 -11.33 4.16 -2.80
CA ARG A 53 -12.03 2.88 -3.01
C ARG A 53 -11.35 1.73 -2.28
N ILE A 54 -10.03 1.67 -2.34
CA ILE A 54 -9.22 0.64 -1.67
C ILE A 54 -9.43 0.73 -0.15
N ALA A 55 -9.50 1.94 0.39
CA ALA A 55 -9.82 2.25 1.79
C ALA A 55 -11.01 1.50 2.39
N HIS A 56 -12.03 1.29 1.57
CA HIS A 56 -13.33 0.79 2.01
C HIS A 56 -13.59 -0.61 1.44
N CYS A 57 -12.58 -1.29 0.91
CA CYS A 57 -12.76 -2.56 0.20
C CYS A 57 -13.26 -3.69 1.11
N ALA A 58 -12.90 -3.73 2.39
CA ALA A 58 -13.48 -4.70 3.32
C ALA A 58 -14.84 -4.25 3.89
N GLY A 59 -15.32 -3.05 3.53
CA GLY A 59 -16.49 -2.41 4.12
C GLY A 59 -16.12 -1.48 5.28
N SER A 60 -16.94 -0.45 5.49
CA SER A 60 -16.77 0.55 6.56
C SER A 60 -16.78 -0.05 7.96
N ASP A 61 -17.39 -1.22 8.12
CA ASP A 61 -17.54 -1.88 9.43
C ASP A 61 -16.26 -2.62 9.85
N PHE A 62 -15.36 -2.88 8.89
CA PHE A 62 -14.14 -3.68 9.09
C PHE A 62 -12.86 -2.87 8.93
N THR A 63 -12.98 -1.64 8.44
CA THR A 63 -11.86 -0.77 8.15
C THR A 63 -12.19 0.64 8.59
N LEU A 64 -11.40 1.16 9.53
CA LEU A 64 -11.43 2.58 9.84
C LEU A 64 -10.86 3.33 8.63
N SER A 65 -11.64 4.24 8.06
CA SER A 65 -11.16 5.14 7.02
C SER A 65 -10.00 5.98 7.58
N PRO A 66 -8.89 6.14 6.84
CA PRO A 66 -7.83 7.03 7.26
C PRO A 66 -8.37 8.46 7.30
N LEU A 67 -7.72 9.31 8.09
CA LEU A 67 -8.07 10.72 8.11
C LEU A 67 -7.86 11.33 6.70
N PRO A 68 -8.71 12.27 6.27
CA PRO A 68 -8.58 12.89 4.96
C PRO A 68 -7.19 13.51 4.71
N GLU A 69 -6.58 14.09 5.74
CA GLU A 69 -5.22 14.66 5.71
C GLU A 69 -4.14 13.60 5.52
N ASP A 70 -4.31 12.41 6.12
CA ASP A 70 -3.37 11.30 5.97
C ASP A 70 -3.43 10.76 4.55
N LEU A 71 -4.64 10.65 4.00
CA LEU A 71 -4.85 10.24 2.62
C LEU A 71 -4.21 11.24 1.66
N ALA A 72 -4.45 12.54 1.87
CA ALA A 72 -3.86 13.60 1.06
C ALA A 72 -2.33 13.59 1.07
N ALA A 73 -1.72 13.21 2.21
CA ALA A 73 -0.27 13.13 2.33
C ALA A 73 0.37 11.96 1.58
N VAL A 74 -0.41 10.94 1.16
CA VAL A 74 0.08 9.79 0.38
C VAL A 74 -0.51 9.73 -1.03
N VAL A 75 -1.47 10.61 -1.33
CA VAL A 75 -2.01 10.80 -2.67
C VAL A 75 -0.86 11.13 -3.62
N ALA A 76 -0.83 10.43 -4.77
CA ALA A 76 0.23 10.50 -5.78
C ALA A 76 1.61 9.91 -5.37
N GLU A 77 1.78 9.43 -4.14
CA GLU A 77 2.96 8.67 -3.71
C GLU A 77 2.68 7.16 -3.61
N ALA A 78 1.42 6.78 -3.35
CA ALA A 78 1.03 5.38 -3.22
C ALA A 78 1.09 4.63 -4.56
N LEU A 79 1.84 3.54 -4.58
CA LEU A 79 2.05 2.70 -5.77
C LEU A 79 1.33 1.36 -5.64
N SER A 80 0.58 1.01 -6.69
CA SER A 80 0.16 -0.36 -6.96
C SER A 80 1.19 -1.04 -7.86
N ILE A 81 1.75 -2.15 -7.38
CA ILE A 81 2.80 -2.89 -8.09
C ILE A 81 2.22 -4.22 -8.56
N LYS A 82 2.18 -4.42 -9.88
CA LYS A 82 1.85 -5.72 -10.47
C LYS A 82 3.14 -6.44 -10.80
N PHE A 83 3.28 -7.65 -10.28
CA PHE A 83 4.41 -8.52 -10.56
C PHE A 83 3.96 -9.92 -10.97
N ARG A 84 4.88 -10.65 -11.58
CA ARG A 84 4.72 -12.04 -11.98
C ARG A 84 5.80 -12.85 -11.29
N ALA A 85 5.39 -13.91 -10.59
CA ALA A 85 6.31 -14.92 -10.09
C ALA A 85 6.91 -15.69 -11.27
N ILE A 86 8.22 -15.93 -11.22
CA ILE A 86 8.94 -16.75 -12.19
C ILE A 86 9.39 -18.01 -11.47
N ARG A 87 9.16 -19.17 -12.08
CA ARG A 87 9.69 -20.44 -11.60
C ARG A 87 11.10 -20.65 -12.11
#